data_AF-A0AAD5CSE2-F1
#
_entry.id   AF-A0AAD5CSE2-F1
#
_cell.length_a   1.000
_cell.length_b   1.000
_cell.length_c   1.000
_cell.angle_alpha   90.00
_cell.angle_beta   90.00
_cell.angle_gamma   90.00
#
_symmetry.space_group_name_H-M   'P 1'
#
loop_
_entity.id
_entity.type
_entity.pdbx_description
1 polymer ?
#
loop_
_entity_poly.entity_id
_entity_poly.type
_entity_poly.pdbx_seq_one_letter_code
_entity_poly.pdbx_strand_id
1 'polypeptide(L)'
;MLHWNKSISLISKSATSRFRARTSSRLQGFRSNAALESLTKAREERTQNVVLYNYPSFSGAFSALFSHLFHRHLNLPCLILPFSSVEPFRVEDLCIDGLEKCYFLDFLGPKGFAAELSRRTSCQVIGFDHRKTTLSDIHLYENGNSNLSLKVNLEKNSSAAAYDYFCAKLSEMKRDNGVRIDGNSNLSDIVAKELSMKSKAAGLRPIGAVIYLQGKNLKMCLRSSDSCTDTSAIAKAYGGGGTPSSSSFIIRMDEYNQWISGTFSQGN
;
A
#
# COMPACT_ATOMS: atom_id res chain seq x y z
N MET A 1 -76.05 -31.61 47.49
CA MET A 1 -76.53 -30.23 47.73
C MET A 1 -75.69 -29.31 46.85
N LEU A 2 -76.32 -28.75 45.79
CA LEU A 2 -76.13 -27.42 45.17
C LEU A 2 -74.67 -26.88 45.05
N HIS A 3 -74.15 -26.33 43.95
CA HIS A 3 -74.67 -25.89 42.66
C HIS A 3 -73.45 -25.52 41.80
N TRP A 4 -73.55 -25.67 40.49
CA TRP A 4 -72.70 -24.99 39.52
C TRP A 4 -73.27 -23.58 39.29
N ASN A 5 -72.43 -22.53 39.18
CA ASN A 5 -72.61 -21.53 38.11
C ASN A 5 -71.45 -20.54 37.88
N LYS A 6 -71.34 -20.17 36.60
CA LYS A 6 -70.38 -19.31 35.91
C LYS A 6 -70.41 -17.83 36.33
N SER A 7 -69.31 -17.12 36.08
CA SER A 7 -69.36 -15.78 35.46
C SER A 7 -68.04 -15.44 34.76
N ILE A 8 -68.16 -15.06 33.48
CA ILE A 8 -67.15 -14.43 32.63
C ILE A 8 -67.28 -12.92 32.83
N SER A 9 -66.17 -12.19 32.99
CA SER A 9 -66.07 -10.81 32.50
C SER A 9 -64.64 -10.46 32.13
N LEU A 10 -64.53 -9.78 30.98
CA LEU A 10 -63.32 -9.23 30.36
C LEU A 10 -62.81 -8.01 31.14
N ILE A 11 -61.50 -7.73 31.07
CA ILE A 11 -60.86 -6.42 30.76
C ILE A 11 -59.33 -6.51 31.02
N SER A 12 -58.59 -6.67 29.92
CA SER A 12 -57.50 -5.83 29.40
C SER A 12 -56.53 -5.04 30.32
N LYS A 13 -55.23 -5.16 29.98
CA LYS A 13 -54.02 -4.33 30.30
C LYS A 13 -53.31 -4.64 31.64
N SER A 14 -51.98 -4.75 31.75
CA SER A 14 -50.87 -4.43 30.84
C SER A 14 -49.61 -5.27 31.12
N ALA A 15 -48.89 -5.53 30.03
CA ALA A 15 -47.48 -5.90 29.88
C ALA A 15 -46.54 -5.78 31.11
N THR A 16 -45.88 -6.89 31.43
CA THR A 16 -44.43 -6.91 31.71
C THR A 16 -43.82 -8.15 31.06
N SER A 17 -43.44 -7.99 29.79
CA SER A 17 -42.55 -8.93 29.10
C SER A 17 -41.19 -8.88 29.78
N ARG A 18 -40.91 -9.88 30.63
CA ARG A 18 -39.53 -10.20 31.00
C ARG A 18 -38.88 -10.83 29.76
N PHE A 19 -38.24 -9.98 28.96
CA PHE A 19 -37.32 -10.41 27.92
C PHE A 19 -36.20 -11.24 28.58
N ARG A 20 -36.34 -12.56 28.50
CA ARG A 20 -35.25 -13.49 28.76
C ARG A 20 -34.29 -13.32 27.60
N ALA A 21 -33.23 -12.52 27.80
CA ALA A 21 -32.13 -12.41 26.86
C ALA A 21 -31.50 -13.80 26.70
N ARG A 22 -31.93 -14.55 25.68
CA ARG A 22 -31.17 -15.68 25.15
C ARG A 22 -29.98 -15.05 24.44
N THR A 23 -28.86 -14.89 25.15
CA THR A 23 -27.56 -14.72 24.52
C THR A 23 -27.23 -16.02 23.80
N SER A 24 -27.77 -16.15 22.58
CA SER A 24 -27.18 -17.01 21.58
C SER A 24 -25.83 -16.40 21.27
N SER A 25 -24.77 -16.93 21.89
CA SER A 25 -23.41 -16.75 21.43
C SER A 25 -23.32 -17.41 20.05
N ARG A 26 -23.86 -16.73 19.03
CA ARG A 26 -23.48 -17.01 17.64
C ARG A 26 -21.98 -16.78 17.61
N LEU A 27 -21.21 -17.82 17.27
CA LEU A 27 -19.83 -17.68 16.86
C LEU A 27 -19.80 -16.52 15.86
N GLN A 28 -19.23 -15.38 16.24
CA GLN A 28 -19.10 -14.23 15.36
C GLN A 28 -18.18 -14.67 14.21
N GLY A 29 -18.76 -14.95 13.05
CA GLY A 29 -17.99 -15.10 11.81
C GLY A 29 -17.31 -13.77 11.47
N PHE A 30 -16.13 -13.80 10.84
CA PHE A 30 -15.45 -12.56 10.41
C PHE A 30 -16.13 -11.87 9.21
N ARG A 31 -17.27 -12.40 8.74
CA ARG A 31 -18.29 -11.66 7.98
C ARG A 31 -19.11 -10.76 8.92
N SER A 32 -18.43 -9.90 9.67
CA SER A 32 -19.07 -8.96 10.58
C SER A 32 -19.67 -7.78 9.82
N ASN A 33 -20.64 -7.08 10.41
CA ASN A 33 -21.19 -5.85 9.82
C ASN A 33 -20.09 -4.81 9.55
N ALA A 34 -19.09 -4.70 10.43
CA ALA A 34 -17.95 -3.79 10.24
C ALA A 34 -17.10 -4.14 8.99
N ALA A 35 -16.91 -5.43 8.69
CA ALA A 35 -16.20 -5.85 7.48
C ALA A 35 -17.01 -5.54 6.21
N LEU A 36 -18.33 -5.76 6.25
CA LEU A 36 -19.23 -5.44 5.15
C LEU A 36 -19.36 -3.92 4.91
N GLU A 37 -19.40 -3.13 5.97
CA GLU A 37 -19.36 -1.66 5.90
C GLU A 37 -18.04 -1.18 5.28
N SER A 38 -16.90 -1.79 5.67
CA SER A 38 -15.60 -1.49 5.07
C SER A 38 -15.54 -1.81 3.59
N LEU A 39 -16.17 -2.92 3.16
CA LEU A 39 -16.29 -3.28 1.74
C LEU A 39 -17.20 -2.32 0.97
N THR A 40 -18.30 -1.88 1.59
CA THR A 40 -19.22 -0.88 1.02
C THR A 40 -18.48 0.43 0.77
N LYS A 41 -17.74 0.90 1.78
CA LYS A 41 -16.90 2.10 1.66
C LYS A 41 -15.84 1.93 0.57
N ALA A 42 -15.15 0.78 0.52
CA ALA A 42 -14.15 0.52 -0.50
C ALA A 42 -14.75 0.48 -1.93
N ARG A 43 -16.01 0.08 -2.08
CA ARG A 43 -16.75 0.16 -3.34
C ARG A 43 -17.04 1.61 -3.75
N GLU A 44 -17.52 2.42 -2.82
CA GLU A 44 -17.77 3.86 -3.05
C GLU A 44 -16.48 4.59 -3.44
N GLU A 45 -15.38 4.27 -2.77
CA GLU A 45 -14.05 4.85 -3.01
C GLU A 45 -13.30 4.22 -4.21
N ARG A 46 -13.87 3.19 -4.86
CA ARG A 46 -13.25 2.42 -5.96
C ARG A 46 -11.83 1.95 -5.61
N THR A 47 -11.70 1.32 -4.45
CA THR A 47 -10.41 0.84 -3.95
C THR A 47 -9.81 -0.20 -4.89
N GLN A 48 -8.59 0.05 -5.35
CA GLN A 48 -7.91 -0.78 -6.35
C GLN A 48 -7.31 -2.07 -5.76
N ASN A 49 -7.00 -2.10 -4.46
CA ASN A 49 -6.30 -3.23 -3.83
C ASN A 49 -7.08 -3.75 -2.62
N VAL A 50 -7.32 -5.05 -2.58
CA VAL A 50 -7.91 -5.73 -1.41
C VAL A 50 -6.97 -6.80 -0.91
N VAL A 51 -6.81 -6.89 0.40
CA VAL A 51 -5.96 -7.88 1.06
C VAL A 51 -6.81 -8.65 2.05
N LEU A 52 -6.90 -9.95 1.85
CA LEU A 52 -7.48 -10.89 2.78
C LEU A 52 -6.36 -11.67 3.44
N TYR A 53 -6.39 -11.81 4.75
CA TYR A 53 -5.41 -12.61 5.47
C TYR A 53 -6.09 -13.63 6.39
N ASN A 54 -5.49 -14.81 6.50
CA ASN A 54 -5.99 -15.86 7.37
C ASN A 54 -5.96 -15.39 8.82
N TYR A 55 -7.10 -15.45 9.52
CA TYR A 55 -7.21 -15.12 10.94
C TYR A 55 -7.98 -16.20 11.71
N PRO A 56 -7.51 -16.61 12.90
CA PRO A 56 -6.26 -16.19 13.55
C PRO A 56 -5.04 -16.90 12.94
N SER A 57 -4.05 -16.13 12.50
CA SER A 57 -2.73 -16.65 12.10
C SER A 57 -1.68 -15.57 12.25
N PHE A 58 -0.56 -15.90 12.91
CA PHE A 58 0.61 -15.00 12.94
C PHE A 58 1.19 -14.79 11.54
N SER A 59 1.30 -15.87 10.76
CA SER A 59 1.79 -15.79 9.38
C SER A 59 0.89 -14.90 8.53
N GLY A 60 -0.44 -15.02 8.67
CA GLY A 60 -1.41 -14.11 8.04
C GLY A 60 -1.25 -12.66 8.49
N ALA A 61 -1.14 -12.41 9.80
CA ALA A 61 -1.00 -11.05 10.35
C ALA A 61 0.30 -10.35 9.91
N PHE A 62 1.44 -11.04 9.94
CA PHE A 62 2.71 -10.49 9.44
C PHE A 62 2.66 -10.23 7.94
N SER A 63 2.07 -11.15 7.16
CA SER A 63 1.86 -10.93 5.72
C SER A 63 1.02 -9.69 5.45
N ALA A 64 -0.07 -9.50 6.21
CA ALA A 64 -0.94 -8.33 6.10
C ALA A 64 -0.19 -7.02 6.45
N LEU A 65 0.66 -7.05 7.48
CA LEU A 65 1.54 -5.92 7.81
C LEU A 65 2.50 -5.59 6.67
N PHE A 66 3.15 -6.58 6.05
CA PHE A 66 4.04 -6.33 4.91
C PHE A 66 3.30 -5.73 3.72
N SER A 67 2.10 -6.23 3.42
CA SER A 67 1.23 -5.66 2.40
C SER A 67 0.83 -4.21 2.74
N HIS A 68 0.47 -3.93 3.99
CA HIS A 68 0.14 -2.58 4.46
C HIS A 68 1.30 -1.61 4.22
N LEU A 69 2.51 -1.98 4.66
CA LEU A 69 3.71 -1.17 4.51
C LEU A 69 4.02 -0.90 3.02
N PHE A 70 3.89 -1.91 2.17
CA PHE A 70 4.10 -1.78 0.72
C PHE A 70 3.12 -0.79 0.08
N HIS A 71 1.81 -0.98 0.28
CA HIS A 71 0.80 -0.11 -0.32
C HIS A 71 0.86 1.31 0.26
N ARG A 72 1.11 1.45 1.57
CA ARG A 72 1.27 2.75 2.22
C ARG A 72 2.48 3.52 1.68
N HIS A 73 3.61 2.84 1.47
CA HIS A 73 4.82 3.45 0.92
C HIS A 73 4.60 3.99 -0.50
N LEU A 74 3.77 3.33 -1.30
CA LEU A 74 3.45 3.73 -2.68
C LEU A 74 2.22 4.65 -2.77
N ASN A 75 1.60 5.01 -1.64
CA ASN A 75 0.34 5.75 -1.58
C ASN A 75 -0.79 5.10 -2.43
N LEU A 76 -0.85 3.77 -2.46
CA LEU A 76 -1.88 3.02 -3.16
C LEU A 76 -3.07 2.73 -2.24
N PRO A 77 -4.33 3.03 -2.67
CA PRO A 77 -5.52 2.66 -1.91
C PRO A 77 -5.59 1.14 -1.68
N CYS A 78 -5.76 0.72 -0.42
CA CYS A 78 -5.76 -0.68 -0.05
C CYS A 78 -6.68 -0.94 1.16
N LEU A 79 -7.60 -1.89 1.01
CA LEU A 79 -8.45 -2.40 2.09
C LEU A 79 -7.89 -3.74 2.59
N ILE A 80 -7.64 -3.86 3.89
CA ILE A 80 -7.12 -5.08 4.52
C ILE A 80 -8.17 -5.64 5.48
N LEU A 81 -8.56 -6.90 5.28
CA LEU A 81 -9.58 -7.57 6.08
C LEU A 81 -9.13 -8.97 6.54
N PRO A 82 -9.50 -9.38 7.76
CA PRO A 82 -9.34 -10.76 8.18
C PRO A 82 -10.29 -11.67 7.40
N PHE A 83 -9.85 -12.88 7.09
CA PHE A 83 -10.64 -13.92 6.45
C PHE A 83 -10.98 -15.05 7.44
N SER A 84 -12.24 -15.50 7.43
CA SER A 84 -12.70 -16.65 8.21
C SER A 84 -13.01 -17.84 7.34
N SER A 85 -12.59 -19.03 7.76
CA SER A 85 -13.05 -20.30 7.19
C SER A 85 -14.43 -20.73 7.69
N VAL A 86 -14.95 -20.12 8.77
CA VAL A 86 -16.24 -20.51 9.39
C VAL A 86 -17.41 -19.84 8.66
N GLU A 87 -17.30 -18.53 8.40
CA GLU A 87 -18.22 -17.77 7.56
C GLU A 87 -17.39 -16.91 6.59
N PRO A 88 -16.99 -17.48 5.44
CA PRO A 88 -16.17 -16.76 4.47
C PRO A 88 -16.97 -15.68 3.74
N PHE A 89 -16.26 -14.68 3.21
CA PHE A 89 -16.84 -13.72 2.29
C PHE A 89 -17.38 -14.43 1.04
N ARG A 90 -18.45 -13.87 0.47
CA ARG A 90 -18.93 -14.25 -0.85
C ARG A 90 -18.16 -13.48 -1.91
N VAL A 91 -18.12 -14.00 -3.14
CA VAL A 91 -17.46 -13.29 -4.23
C VAL A 91 -18.15 -11.94 -4.48
N GLU A 92 -19.48 -11.90 -4.35
CA GLU A 92 -20.29 -10.69 -4.48
C GLU A 92 -19.93 -9.60 -3.46
N ASP A 93 -19.51 -10.01 -2.25
CA ASP A 93 -19.08 -9.08 -1.20
C ASP A 93 -17.79 -8.35 -1.63
N LEU A 94 -16.96 -8.98 -2.48
CA LEU A 94 -15.65 -8.48 -2.93
C LEU A 94 -15.66 -7.90 -4.36
N CYS A 95 -16.80 -7.93 -5.05
CA CYS A 95 -16.96 -7.27 -6.35
C CYS A 95 -16.95 -5.75 -6.16
N ILE A 96 -15.75 -5.16 -6.29
CA ILE A 96 -15.50 -3.73 -6.26
C ILE A 96 -15.15 -3.29 -7.68
N ASP A 97 -15.82 -2.26 -8.18
CA ASP A 97 -15.52 -1.69 -9.49
C ASP A 97 -14.13 -1.05 -9.49
N GLY A 98 -13.30 -1.41 -10.46
CA GLY A 98 -11.91 -0.93 -10.55
C GLY A 98 -10.92 -1.69 -9.65
N LEU A 99 -11.30 -2.84 -9.10
CA LEU A 99 -10.39 -3.71 -8.36
C LEU A 99 -9.28 -4.23 -9.29
N GLU A 100 -8.03 -3.88 -9.01
CA GLU A 100 -6.87 -4.30 -9.78
C GLU A 100 -6.21 -5.55 -9.19
N LYS A 101 -6.05 -5.59 -7.86
CA LYS A 101 -5.34 -6.67 -7.18
C LYS A 101 -6.07 -7.14 -5.94
N CYS A 102 -6.16 -8.46 -5.78
CA CYS A 102 -6.61 -9.09 -4.56
C CYS A 102 -5.54 -10.04 -4.02
N TYR A 103 -5.15 -9.87 -2.75
CA TYR A 103 -4.12 -10.67 -2.11
C TYR A 103 -4.74 -11.64 -1.11
N PHE A 104 -4.45 -12.93 -1.21
CA PHE A 104 -4.81 -13.93 -0.20
C PHE A 104 -3.56 -14.35 0.56
N LEU A 105 -3.51 -14.02 1.85
CA LEU A 105 -2.30 -14.14 2.67
C LEU A 105 -2.47 -15.24 3.71
N ASP A 106 -1.64 -16.29 3.59
CA ASP A 106 -1.63 -17.48 4.45
C ASP A 106 -2.85 -18.41 4.26
N PHE A 107 -3.49 -18.35 3.09
CA PHE A 107 -4.58 -19.23 2.63
C PHE A 107 -4.88 -18.98 1.13
N LEU A 108 -5.64 -19.86 0.49
CA LEU A 108 -6.11 -19.70 -0.91
C LEU A 108 -7.63 -19.59 -1.08
N GLY A 109 -8.38 -19.57 0.02
CA GLY A 109 -9.85 -19.52 0.04
C GLY A 109 -10.50 -20.89 -0.25
N PRO A 110 -11.84 -20.93 -0.36
CA PRO A 110 -12.57 -22.11 -0.82
C PRO A 110 -12.25 -22.47 -2.28
N LYS A 111 -12.44 -23.74 -2.66
CA LYS A 111 -12.21 -24.22 -4.04
C LYS A 111 -13.05 -23.39 -5.03
N GLY A 112 -12.42 -22.88 -6.09
CA GLY A 112 -13.06 -22.03 -7.09
C GLY A 112 -13.28 -20.55 -6.69
N PHE A 113 -13.11 -20.18 -5.42
CA PHE A 113 -13.35 -18.81 -4.94
C PHE A 113 -12.43 -17.78 -5.60
N ALA A 114 -11.11 -18.05 -5.60
CA ALA A 114 -10.10 -17.18 -6.20
C ALA A 114 -10.34 -16.97 -7.70
N ALA A 115 -10.65 -18.06 -8.41
CA ALA A 115 -10.89 -18.04 -9.85
C ALA A 115 -12.17 -17.27 -10.20
N GLU A 116 -13.25 -17.47 -9.45
CA GLU A 116 -14.51 -16.76 -9.67
C GLU A 116 -14.39 -15.26 -9.35
N LEU A 117 -13.66 -14.90 -8.28
CA LEU A 117 -13.36 -13.50 -7.96
C LEU A 117 -12.59 -12.82 -9.09
N SER A 118 -11.50 -13.45 -9.56
CA SER A 118 -10.71 -12.92 -10.67
C SER A 118 -11.55 -12.80 -11.95
N ARG A 119 -12.41 -13.78 -12.24
CA ARG A 119 -13.28 -13.75 -13.43
C ARG A 119 -14.31 -12.62 -13.38
N ARG A 120 -14.93 -12.38 -12.22
CA ARG A 120 -16.00 -11.36 -12.08
C ARG A 120 -15.48 -9.94 -12.03
N THR A 121 -14.29 -9.73 -11.47
CA THR A 121 -13.70 -8.40 -11.27
C THR A 121 -12.63 -8.07 -12.29
N SER A 122 -12.19 -9.05 -13.09
CA SER A 122 -10.99 -8.99 -13.93
C SER A 122 -9.70 -8.65 -13.14
N CYS A 123 -9.71 -8.76 -11.81
CA CYS A 123 -8.56 -8.44 -10.98
C CYS A 123 -7.52 -9.57 -11.02
N GLN A 124 -6.27 -9.19 -10.75
CA GLN A 124 -5.21 -10.15 -10.47
C GLN A 124 -5.33 -10.65 -9.03
N VAL A 125 -5.49 -11.97 -8.86
CA VAL A 125 -5.54 -12.59 -7.53
C VAL A 125 -4.20 -13.26 -7.24
N ILE A 126 -3.56 -12.87 -6.14
CA ILE A 126 -2.23 -13.35 -5.73
C ILE A 126 -2.37 -14.04 -4.37
N GLY A 127 -2.17 -15.36 -4.34
CA GLY A 127 -2.33 -16.17 -3.15
C GLY A 127 -0.98 -16.66 -2.60
N PHE A 128 -0.84 -16.68 -1.28
CA PHE A 128 0.30 -17.24 -0.57
C PHE A 128 -0.17 -18.27 0.44
N ASP A 129 0.40 -19.46 0.38
CA ASP A 129 0.18 -20.51 1.37
C ASP A 129 1.47 -21.32 1.54
N HIS A 130 1.57 -22.10 2.61
CA HIS A 130 2.72 -22.96 2.89
C HIS A 130 2.28 -24.36 3.37
N ARG A 131 0.97 -24.61 3.44
CA ARG A 131 0.43 -25.89 3.90
C ARG A 131 0.59 -26.97 2.83
N LYS A 132 1.10 -28.13 3.23
CA LYS A 132 1.22 -29.31 2.37
C LYS A 132 -0.09 -29.72 1.72
N THR A 133 -1.20 -29.62 2.46
CA THR A 133 -2.56 -29.89 1.96
C THR A 133 -2.94 -28.97 0.81
N THR A 134 -2.54 -27.71 0.86
CA THR A 134 -2.81 -26.74 -0.19
C THR A 134 -2.03 -27.05 -1.46
N LEU A 135 -0.78 -27.49 -1.34
CA LEU A 135 0.03 -27.88 -2.50
C LEU A 135 -0.57 -29.09 -3.23
N SER A 136 -1.05 -30.09 -2.49
CA SER A 136 -1.70 -31.27 -3.08
C SER A 136 -2.95 -30.90 -3.89
N ASP A 137 -3.71 -29.89 -3.42
CA ASP A 137 -4.94 -29.44 -4.03
C ASP A 137 -4.75 -28.25 -5.00
N ILE A 138 -3.51 -27.83 -5.31
CA ILE A 138 -3.25 -26.58 -6.05
C ILE A 138 -3.96 -26.54 -7.42
N HIS A 139 -4.01 -27.68 -8.11
CA HIS A 139 -4.71 -27.87 -9.38
C HIS A 139 -6.23 -27.62 -9.29
N LEU A 140 -6.82 -27.64 -8.09
CA LEU A 140 -8.24 -27.32 -7.86
C LEU A 140 -8.48 -25.82 -7.73
N TYR A 141 -7.42 -25.04 -7.52
CA TYR A 141 -7.44 -23.58 -7.49
C TYR A 141 -7.03 -23.00 -8.84
N GLU A 142 -6.14 -23.68 -9.56
CA GLU A 142 -5.69 -23.32 -10.89
C GLU A 142 -6.71 -23.79 -11.95
N ASN A 143 -7.44 -22.84 -12.55
CA ASN A 143 -8.41 -23.13 -13.62
C ASN A 143 -7.97 -22.52 -14.97
N GLY A 144 -6.66 -22.49 -15.27
CA GLY A 144 -6.12 -21.91 -16.49
C GLY A 144 -6.26 -20.38 -16.61
N ASN A 145 -6.63 -19.69 -15.53
CA ASN A 145 -6.77 -18.24 -15.50
C ASN A 145 -5.40 -17.57 -15.31
N SER A 146 -4.95 -16.80 -16.30
CA SER A 146 -3.67 -16.07 -16.28
C SER A 146 -3.60 -14.97 -15.23
N ASN A 147 -4.74 -14.52 -14.70
CA ASN A 147 -4.81 -13.51 -13.63
C ASN A 147 -4.67 -14.11 -12.23
N LEU A 148 -4.46 -15.42 -12.12
CA LEU A 148 -4.22 -16.10 -10.84
C LEU A 148 -2.73 -16.39 -10.65
N SER A 149 -2.15 -15.91 -9.56
CA SER A 149 -0.76 -16.21 -9.17
C SER A 149 -0.75 -16.85 -7.79
N LEU A 150 -0.69 -18.18 -7.73
CA LEU A 150 -0.65 -18.93 -6.48
C LEU A 150 0.80 -19.30 -6.13
N LYS A 151 1.24 -18.89 -4.95
CA LYS A 151 2.60 -19.09 -4.45
C LYS A 151 2.54 -19.98 -3.21
N VAL A 152 2.52 -21.29 -3.44
CA VAL A 152 2.57 -22.28 -2.37
C VAL A 152 4.02 -22.72 -2.15
N ASN A 153 4.59 -22.41 -0.97
CA ASN A 153 5.99 -22.71 -0.67
C ASN A 153 6.09 -23.61 0.57
N LEU A 154 6.70 -24.80 0.44
CA LEU A 154 6.86 -25.73 1.57
C LEU A 154 8.12 -25.46 2.41
N GLU A 155 9.09 -24.73 1.88
CA GLU A 155 10.36 -24.43 2.54
C GLU A 155 10.30 -23.12 3.35
N LYS A 156 9.43 -22.19 2.93
CA LYS A 156 9.22 -20.89 3.58
C LYS A 156 7.76 -20.75 4.00
N ASN A 157 7.54 -20.25 5.21
CA ASN A 157 6.19 -19.88 5.64
C ASN A 157 5.63 -18.73 4.78
N SER A 158 4.30 -18.56 4.80
CA SER A 158 3.63 -17.58 3.93
C SER A 158 4.07 -16.14 4.21
N SER A 159 4.38 -15.78 5.47
CA SER A 159 4.89 -14.44 5.79
C SER A 159 6.25 -14.13 5.17
N ALA A 160 7.17 -15.09 5.15
CA ALA A 160 8.46 -14.93 4.48
C ALA A 160 8.28 -14.82 2.95
N ALA A 161 7.41 -15.64 2.37
CA ALA A 161 7.11 -15.57 0.94
C ALA A 161 6.42 -14.24 0.53
N ALA A 162 5.51 -13.74 1.38
CA ALA A 162 4.86 -12.44 1.18
C ALA A 162 5.86 -11.28 1.30
N TYR A 163 6.75 -11.32 2.30
CA TYR A 163 7.83 -10.35 2.47
C TYR A 163 8.72 -10.28 1.21
N ASP A 164 9.25 -11.44 0.79
CA ASP A 164 10.12 -11.53 -0.40
C ASP A 164 9.40 -10.98 -1.64
N TYR A 165 8.12 -11.30 -1.80
CA TYR A 165 7.31 -10.81 -2.91
C TYR A 165 7.15 -9.29 -2.91
N PHE A 166 6.75 -8.68 -1.79
CA PHE A 166 6.56 -7.23 -1.73
C PHE A 166 7.89 -6.48 -1.86
N CYS A 167 8.99 -7.01 -1.33
CA CYS A 167 10.33 -6.46 -1.55
C CYS A 167 10.74 -6.51 -3.03
N ALA A 168 10.51 -7.64 -3.70
CA ALA A 168 10.78 -7.77 -5.13
C ALA A 168 9.92 -6.81 -5.95
N LYS A 169 8.61 -6.73 -5.68
CA LYS A 169 7.69 -5.80 -6.36
C LYS A 169 8.05 -4.35 -6.15
N LEU A 170 8.43 -3.96 -4.94
CA LEU A 170 8.90 -2.62 -4.67
C LEU A 170 10.18 -2.30 -5.48
N SER A 171 11.06 -3.29 -5.64
CA SER A 171 12.30 -3.15 -6.41
C SER A 171 12.08 -3.09 -7.92
N GLU A 172 11.08 -3.81 -8.44
CA GLU A 172 10.63 -3.73 -9.84
C GLU A 172 10.04 -2.35 -10.14
N MET A 173 9.10 -1.88 -9.30
CA MET A 173 8.47 -0.57 -9.48
C MET A 173 9.48 0.59 -9.36
N LYS A 174 10.50 0.45 -8.50
CA LYS A 174 11.62 1.41 -8.43
C LYS A 174 12.48 1.41 -9.69
N ARG A 175 12.58 0.30 -10.43
CA ARG A 175 13.31 0.24 -11.71
C ARG A 175 12.52 0.89 -12.84
N ASP A 176 11.21 0.70 -12.87
CA ASP A 176 10.34 1.26 -13.93
C ASP A 176 10.08 2.76 -13.76
N ASN A 177 10.16 3.28 -12.52
CA ASN A 177 9.99 4.71 -12.20
C ASN A 177 11.26 5.40 -11.68
N GLY A 178 12.45 4.88 -12.00
CA GLY A 178 13.69 5.43 -11.43
C GLY A 178 14.92 5.19 -12.28
N VAL A 179 15.32 6.20 -13.05
CA VAL A 179 16.75 6.35 -13.34
C VAL A 179 17.41 6.81 -12.04
N ARG A 180 18.26 5.96 -11.48
CA ARG A 180 19.20 6.33 -10.44
C ARG A 180 20.07 7.49 -10.96
N ILE A 181 19.78 8.71 -10.50
CA ILE A 181 20.60 9.91 -10.80
C ILE A 181 21.93 9.83 -10.05
N ASP A 182 22.00 9.05 -8.97
CA ASP A 182 23.21 8.87 -8.17
C ASP A 182 24.34 8.26 -9.00
N GLY A 183 25.23 9.14 -9.47
CA GLY A 183 26.44 8.77 -10.21
C GLY A 183 26.38 8.98 -11.73
N ASN A 184 25.25 9.35 -12.33
CA ASN A 184 25.22 9.69 -13.76
C ASN A 184 25.43 11.20 -13.98
N SER A 185 26.70 11.58 -14.23
CA SER A 185 27.10 12.97 -14.46
C SER A 185 26.38 13.62 -15.65
N ASN A 186 26.02 12.84 -16.68
CA ASN A 186 25.34 13.37 -17.86
C ASN A 186 23.89 13.74 -17.55
N LEU A 187 23.17 12.94 -16.76
CA LEU A 187 21.79 13.23 -16.40
C LEU A 187 21.67 14.39 -15.41
N SER A 188 22.55 14.44 -14.41
CA SER A 188 22.61 15.60 -13.50
C SER A 188 22.92 16.89 -14.23
N ASP A 189 23.76 16.86 -15.27
CA ASP A 189 24.03 18.01 -16.15
C ASP A 189 22.79 18.46 -16.93
N ILE A 190 22.06 17.53 -17.55
CA ILE A 190 20.84 17.81 -18.31
C ILE A 190 19.76 18.42 -17.40
N VAL A 191 19.48 17.78 -16.25
CA VAL A 191 18.45 18.24 -15.31
C VAL A 191 18.80 19.60 -14.73
N ALA A 192 20.07 19.82 -14.35
CA ALA A 192 20.49 21.10 -13.81
C ALA A 192 20.43 22.22 -14.87
N LYS A 193 20.73 21.94 -16.14
CA LYS A 193 20.54 22.92 -17.23
C LYS A 193 19.06 23.26 -17.46
N GLU A 194 18.19 22.26 -17.43
CA GLU A 194 16.74 22.48 -17.56
C GLU A 194 16.17 23.30 -16.40
N LEU A 195 16.59 23.00 -15.16
CA LEU A 195 16.22 23.79 -13.98
C LEU A 195 16.72 25.24 -14.08
N SER A 196 17.93 25.44 -14.62
CA SER A 196 18.47 26.78 -14.88
C SER A 196 17.58 27.58 -15.84
N MET A 197 17.14 26.96 -16.93
CA MET A 197 16.23 27.58 -17.90
C MET A 197 14.87 27.91 -17.29
N LYS A 198 14.31 27.01 -16.47
CA LYS A 198 13.06 27.26 -15.74
C LYS A 198 13.19 28.39 -14.71
N SER A 199 14.31 28.44 -13.99
CA SER A 199 14.61 29.53 -13.05
C SER A 199 14.66 30.88 -13.78
N LYS A 200 15.33 30.93 -14.94
CA LYS A 200 15.36 32.12 -15.80
C LYS A 200 13.96 32.55 -16.25
N ALA A 201 13.14 31.61 -16.69
CA ALA A 201 11.77 31.88 -17.13
C ALA A 201 10.88 32.42 -16.00
N ALA A 202 11.19 32.07 -14.75
CA ALA A 202 10.55 32.61 -13.55
C ALA A 202 11.12 33.97 -13.08
N GLY A 203 12.08 34.57 -13.82
CA GLY A 203 12.72 35.82 -13.45
C GLY A 203 13.74 35.70 -12.30
N LEU A 204 14.12 34.47 -11.93
CA LEU A 204 15.12 34.19 -10.90
C LEU A 204 16.51 34.08 -11.51
N ARG A 205 17.53 33.97 -10.65
CA ARG A 205 18.91 33.70 -11.08
C ARG A 205 18.93 32.41 -11.91
N PRO A 206 19.53 32.41 -13.11
CA PRO A 206 19.52 31.28 -14.03
C PRO A 206 20.56 30.24 -13.59
N ILE A 207 20.24 29.59 -12.47
CA ILE A 207 21.03 28.53 -11.85
C ILE A 207 20.09 27.37 -11.58
N GLY A 208 20.43 26.20 -12.09
CA GLY A 208 19.81 24.95 -11.70
C GLY A 208 20.72 24.19 -10.75
N ALA A 209 20.13 23.72 -9.65
CA ALA A 209 20.82 22.95 -8.61
C ALA A 209 20.23 21.55 -8.56
N VAL A 210 21.11 20.53 -8.58
CA VAL A 210 20.74 19.12 -8.45
C VAL A 210 21.60 18.49 -7.37
N ILE A 211 20.96 17.76 -6.46
CA ILE A 211 21.64 17.02 -5.39
C ILE A 211 21.48 15.52 -5.63
N TYR A 212 22.57 14.79 -5.42
CA TYR A 212 22.55 13.33 -5.40
C TYR A 212 23.59 12.77 -4.44
N LEU A 213 23.43 11.51 -4.05
CA LEU A 213 24.40 10.81 -3.23
C LEU A 213 25.61 10.40 -4.07
N GLN A 214 26.82 10.76 -3.62
CA GLN A 214 28.09 10.27 -4.15
C GLN A 214 28.84 9.56 -3.02
N GLY A 215 28.78 8.24 -3.01
CA GLY A 215 29.26 7.44 -1.88
C GLY A 215 28.45 7.74 -0.61
N LYS A 216 29.11 8.24 0.43
CA LYS A 216 28.45 8.65 1.70
C LYS A 216 28.12 10.15 1.76
N ASN A 217 28.43 10.90 0.70
CA ASN A 217 28.34 12.35 0.67
C ASN A 217 27.15 12.81 -0.19
N LEU A 218 26.51 13.93 0.18
CA LEU A 218 25.57 14.61 -0.71
C LEU A 218 26.34 15.57 -1.60
N LYS A 219 26.32 15.33 -2.90
CA LYS A 219 26.95 16.20 -3.88
C LYS A 219 25.92 17.13 -4.49
N MET A 220 26.16 18.43 -4.35
CA MET A 220 25.44 19.50 -5.02
C MET A 220 26.13 19.82 -6.34
N CYS A 221 25.40 19.74 -7.45
CA CYS A 221 25.84 20.17 -8.78
C CYS A 221 25.05 21.39 -9.22
N LEU A 222 25.74 22.43 -9.65
CA LEU A 222 25.17 23.68 -10.14
C LEU A 222 25.45 23.82 -11.63
N ARG A 223 24.46 24.26 -12.40
CA ARG A 223 24.60 24.64 -13.80
C ARG A 223 23.98 26.00 -14.03
N SER A 224 24.63 26.82 -14.86
CA SER A 224 24.00 28.01 -15.44
C SER A 224 23.77 27.80 -16.93
N SER A 225 22.72 28.44 -17.43
CA SER A 225 22.31 28.39 -18.83
C SER A 225 22.77 29.62 -19.63
N ASP A 226 23.46 30.55 -19.01
CA ASP A 226 24.06 31.72 -19.67
C ASP A 226 25.53 31.90 -19.31
N SER A 227 26.20 32.76 -20.08
CA SER A 227 27.62 33.05 -19.94
C SER A 227 27.93 34.07 -18.86
N CYS A 228 26.93 34.75 -18.30
CA CYS A 228 27.12 35.81 -17.30
C CYS A 228 26.95 35.32 -15.86
N THR A 229 26.36 34.15 -15.64
CA THR A 229 26.13 33.60 -14.30
C THR A 229 27.24 32.63 -13.90
N ASP A 230 28.11 33.07 -12.99
CA ASP A 230 29.19 32.27 -12.42
C ASP A 230 28.71 31.44 -11.20
N THR A 231 28.58 30.14 -11.40
CA THR A 231 28.26 29.15 -10.36
C THR A 231 29.48 28.69 -9.57
N SER A 232 30.71 28.97 -10.03
CA SER A 232 31.94 28.53 -9.37
C SER A 232 32.19 29.27 -8.06
N ALA A 233 31.78 30.54 -7.97
CA ALA A 233 31.86 31.33 -6.74
C ALA A 233 31.04 30.69 -5.61
N ILE A 234 29.84 30.20 -5.92
CA ILE A 234 28.98 29.48 -4.97
C ILE A 234 29.67 28.20 -4.53
N ALA A 235 30.17 27.38 -5.45
CA ALA A 235 30.83 26.14 -5.09
C ALA A 235 32.07 26.37 -4.21
N LYS A 236 32.89 27.40 -4.49
CA LYS A 236 34.06 27.76 -3.69
C LYS A 236 33.69 28.15 -2.25
N ALA A 237 32.58 28.86 -2.03
CA ALA A 237 32.11 29.22 -0.70
C ALA A 237 31.80 27.99 0.18
N TYR A 238 31.46 26.86 -0.44
CA TYR A 238 31.21 25.58 0.22
C TYR A 238 32.37 24.59 0.07
N GLY A 239 33.59 25.07 -0.23
CA GLY A 239 34.79 24.23 -0.35
C GLY A 239 34.86 23.34 -1.60
N GLY A 240 33.98 23.58 -2.59
CA GLY A 240 34.00 22.91 -3.89
C GLY A 240 34.66 23.75 -4.99
N GLY A 241 34.33 23.43 -6.25
CA GLY A 241 34.92 24.08 -7.42
C GLY A 241 34.26 23.70 -8.73
N GLY A 242 34.85 24.18 -9.84
CA GLY A 242 34.38 23.94 -11.19
C GLY A 242 34.55 25.15 -12.11
N THR A 243 33.87 25.14 -13.24
CA THR A 243 33.82 26.26 -14.18
C THR A 243 32.65 27.19 -13.86
N PRO A 244 32.60 28.41 -14.45
CA PRO A 244 31.48 29.32 -14.25
C PRO A 244 30.12 28.72 -14.60
N SER A 245 30.05 27.88 -15.63
CA SER A 245 28.80 27.25 -16.08
C SER A 245 28.53 25.86 -15.48
N SER A 246 29.50 25.28 -14.76
CA SER A 246 29.41 23.93 -14.21
C SER A 246 30.30 23.78 -12.99
N SER A 247 29.68 23.79 -11.82
CA SER A 247 30.38 23.66 -10.54
C SER A 247 29.72 22.64 -9.62
N SER A 248 30.45 22.19 -8.60
CA SER A 248 29.92 21.28 -7.59
C SER A 248 30.66 21.36 -6.26
N PHE A 249 29.97 20.97 -5.19
CA PHE A 249 30.51 20.87 -3.84
C PHE A 249 29.81 19.76 -3.06
N ILE A 250 30.39 19.37 -1.93
CA ILE A 250 29.75 18.44 -0.99
C ILE A 250 29.01 19.29 0.05
N ILE A 251 27.73 19.00 0.26
CA ILE A 251 26.89 19.69 1.24
C ILE A 251 26.52 18.72 2.36
N ARG A 252 26.44 19.19 3.61
CA ARG A 252 25.89 18.37 4.69
C ARG A 252 24.37 18.40 4.69
N MET A 253 23.75 17.36 5.27
CA MET A 253 22.29 17.25 5.32
C MET A 253 21.64 18.40 6.11
N ASP A 254 22.27 18.90 7.18
CA ASP A 254 21.79 20.02 7.98
C ASP A 254 21.84 21.35 7.20
N GLU A 255 22.91 21.61 6.46
CA GLU A 255 23.03 22.80 5.59
C GLU A 255 22.03 22.75 4.43
N TYR A 256 21.83 21.58 3.83
CA TYR A 256 20.80 21.39 2.82
C TYR A 256 19.40 21.67 3.38
N ASN A 257 19.11 21.20 4.59
CA ASN A 257 17.82 21.44 5.23
C ASN A 257 17.55 22.93 5.45
N GLN A 258 18.58 23.73 5.76
CA GLN A 258 18.46 25.20 5.85
C GLN A 258 18.13 25.86 4.51
N TRP A 259 18.70 25.35 3.41
CA TRP A 259 18.40 25.85 2.06
C TRP A 259 16.94 25.64 1.66
N ILE A 260 16.37 24.46 1.98
CA ILE A 260 14.99 24.12 1.60
C ILE A 260 13.94 24.72 2.53
N SER A 261 14.29 25.02 3.79
CA SER A 261 13.37 25.62 4.76
C SER A 261 13.22 27.14 4.58
N GLY A 262 13.99 27.77 3.69
CA GLY A 262 13.94 29.21 3.44
C GLY A 262 14.47 30.08 4.58
N THR A 263 15.00 29.48 5.64
CA THR A 263 15.58 30.18 6.79
C THR A 263 17.07 30.39 6.57
N PHE A 264 17.42 31.36 5.72
CA PHE A 264 18.76 31.94 5.76
C PHE A 264 18.77 33.05 6.80
N SER A 265 19.23 32.71 8.01
CA SER A 265 19.72 33.71 8.95
C SER A 265 20.98 34.33 8.31
N GLN A 266 20.91 35.59 7.88
CA GLN A 266 22.13 36.33 7.54
C GLN A 266 22.98 36.44 8.82
N GLY A 267 24.00 35.61 8.91
CA GLY A 267 25.11 35.79 9.85
C GLY A 267 26.25 36.48 9.10
N ASN A 268 26.56 37.70 9.55
CA ASN A 268 27.68 38.60 9.23
C ASN A 268 28.75 38.12 8.25
#